data_AF-A0A815IZN8-F1
#
_entry.id   AF-A0A815IZN8-F1
#
_cell.length_a   1.000
_cell.length_b   1.000
_cell.length_c   1.000
_cell.angle_alpha   90.00
_cell.angle_beta   90.00
_cell.angle_gamma   90.00
#
_symmetry.space_group_name_H-M   'P 1'
#
loop_
_entity.id
_entity.type
_entity.pdbx_description
1 polymer ?
#
loop_
_entity_poly.entity_id
_entity_poly.type
_entity_poly.pdbx_seq_one_letter_code
_entity_poly.pdbx_strand_id
1 'polypeptide(L)' 'MTSPTGLSSTVLYHVIFLKGSNLVPSDAYQKQVTNEKLEHLLRSAKLGNINMLRIWDGGIYERDLFYERADHLGIML' A
#
# COMPACT_ATOMS: atom_id res chain seq x y z
N MET A 1 -32.52 -32.55 -22.30
CA MET A 1 -32.33 -31.15 -21.86
C MET A 1 -31.52 -31.17 -20.57
N THR A 2 -30.19 -31.11 -20.67
CA THR A 2 -29.28 -31.13 -19.51
C THR A 2 -29.11 -29.71 -18.96
N SER A 3 -29.44 -29.54 -17.70
CA SER A 3 -29.20 -28.35 -16.87
C SER A 3 -27.73 -27.88 -16.94
N PRO A 4 -27.43 -26.57 -17.06
CA PRO A 4 -26.09 -26.06 -16.82
C PRO A 4 -25.94 -25.77 -15.32
N THR A 5 -25.46 -26.75 -14.57
CA THR A 5 -24.79 -26.52 -13.28
C THR A 5 -23.37 -26.04 -13.54
N GLY A 6 -23.09 -24.76 -13.24
CA GLY A 6 -21.74 -24.21 -13.27
C GLY A 6 -21.73 -22.76 -12.80
N LEU A 7 -21.59 -22.55 -11.48
CA LEU A 7 -21.21 -21.25 -10.93
C LEU A 7 -19.78 -20.94 -11.40
N SER A 8 -19.66 -20.26 -12.53
CA SER A 8 -18.38 -19.71 -12.99
C SER A 8 -18.05 -18.49 -12.13
N SER A 9 -17.24 -18.68 -11.09
CA SER A 9 -16.60 -17.56 -10.38
C SER A 9 -15.52 -16.96 -11.28
N THR A 10 -15.91 -16.05 -12.18
CA THR A 10 -14.96 -15.34 -13.03
C THR A 10 -14.18 -14.34 -12.18
N VAL A 11 -12.92 -14.66 -11.85
CA VAL A 11 -11.97 -13.72 -11.24
C VAL A 11 -11.45 -12.81 -12.36
N LEU A 12 -11.81 -11.52 -12.29
CA LEU A 12 -11.34 -10.53 -13.26
C LEU A 12 -9.99 -9.98 -12.81
N TYR A 13 -8.94 -10.35 -13.53
CA TYR A 13 -7.61 -9.76 -13.38
C TYR A 13 -7.55 -8.43 -14.14
N HIS A 14 -7.06 -7.40 -13.47
CA HIS A 14 -6.86 -6.09 -14.06
C HIS A 14 -5.37 -5.74 -13.99
N VAL A 15 -4.81 -5.28 -15.11
CA VAL A 15 -3.45 -4.73 -15.12
C VAL A 15 -3.51 -3.34 -14.49
N ILE A 16 -2.68 -3.11 -13.47
CA ILE A 16 -2.59 -1.82 -12.78
C ILE A 16 -1.29 -1.12 -13.22
N PHE A 17 -1.40 0.09 -13.75
CA PHE A 17 -0.24 0.94 -13.96
C PHE A 17 0.24 1.50 -12.63
N LEU A 18 1.46 1.14 -12.23
CA LEU A 18 2.05 1.53 -10.95
C LEU A 18 2.58 2.97 -11.03
N LYS A 19 2.03 3.85 -10.20
CA LYS A 19 2.46 5.23 -9.99
C LYS A 19 2.94 5.32 -8.56
N GLY A 20 4.23 5.53 -8.37
CA GLY A 20 4.80 5.35 -7.05
C GLY A 20 6.15 5.98 -6.84
N SER A 21 6.66 5.73 -5.65
CA SER A 21 8.00 6.13 -5.21
C SER A 21 8.61 5.02 -4.37
N ASN A 22 9.88 5.19 -4.03
CA ASN A 22 10.56 4.35 -3.05
C ASN A 22 10.44 4.99 -1.66
N LEU A 23 9.95 4.24 -0.70
CA LEU A 23 9.92 4.62 0.70
C LEU A 23 11.25 4.27 1.35
N VAL A 24 11.91 5.27 1.91
CA VAL A 24 13.07 5.14 2.80
C VAL A 24 12.62 5.44 4.23
N PRO A 25 13.39 5.02 5.26
CA PRO A 25 13.05 5.35 6.64
C PRO A 25 12.88 6.86 6.85
N SER A 26 11.80 7.25 7.53
CA SER A 26 11.44 8.66 7.73
C SER A 26 12.40 9.42 8.65
N ASP A 27 13.21 8.70 9.41
CA ASP A 27 14.20 9.25 10.35
C ASP A 27 15.37 8.25 10.50
N ALA A 28 16.55 8.76 10.85
CA ALA A 28 17.70 7.92 11.21
C ALA A 28 17.46 7.17 12.53
N TYR A 29 16.66 7.75 13.43
CA TYR A 29 16.29 7.16 14.72
C TYR A 29 14.80 6.78 14.73
N GLN A 30 14.50 5.50 14.54
CA GLN A 30 13.12 5.01 14.39
C GLN A 30 12.18 5.39 15.53
N LYS A 31 12.70 5.53 16.75
CA LYS A 31 11.91 5.96 17.91
C LYS A 31 11.36 7.39 17.81
N GLN A 32 11.88 8.22 16.89
CA GLN A 32 11.40 9.59 16.65
C GLN A 32 10.29 9.68 15.59
N VAL A 33 9.96 8.57 14.94
CA VAL A 33 8.88 8.52 13.96
C VAL A 33 7.55 8.42 14.70
N THR A 34 6.77 9.50 14.69
CA THR A 34 5.44 9.53 15.33
C THR A 34 4.36 8.98 14.41
N ASN A 35 3.19 8.70 14.95
CA ASN A 35 2.06 8.21 14.15
C ASN A 35 1.56 9.29 13.18
N GLU A 36 1.61 10.55 13.59
CA GLU A 36 1.21 11.70 12.78
C GLU A 36 2.14 11.88 11.57
N LYS A 37 3.45 11.61 11.73
CA LYS A 37 4.41 11.61 10.61
C LYS A 37 4.07 10.53 9.58
N LEU A 38 3.76 9.31 10.04
CA LEU A 38 3.36 8.21 9.14
C LEU A 38 2.03 8.52 8.43
N GLU A 39 1.04 9.03 9.16
CA GLU A 39 -0.25 9.43 8.59
C GLU A 39 -0.07 10.53 7.53
N HIS A 40 0.75 11.54 7.85
CA HIS A 40 1.06 12.61 6.91
C HIS A 40 1.74 12.09 5.64
N LEU A 41 2.70 11.18 5.78
CA LEU A 41 3.40 10.56 4.65
C LEU A 41 2.42 9.82 3.73
N LEU A 42 1.61 8.92 4.28
CA LEU A 42 0.68 8.11 3.49
C LEU A 42 -0.44 8.95 2.87
N ARG A 43 -0.96 9.95 3.59
CA ARG A 43 -1.92 10.91 3.02
C ARG A 43 -1.31 11.74 1.90
N SER A 44 -0.06 12.16 2.04
CA SER A 44 0.64 12.91 1.00
C SER A 44 0.82 12.06 -0.26
N ALA A 45 1.15 10.78 -0.11
CA ALA A 45 1.18 9.84 -1.23
C ALA A 45 -0.19 9.73 -1.91
N LYS A 46 -1.27 9.56 -1.14
CA LYS A 46 -2.64 9.51 -1.68
C LYS A 46 -3.01 10.78 -2.44
N LEU A 47 -2.75 11.96 -1.87
CA LEU A 47 -3.00 13.25 -2.51
C LEU A 47 -2.15 13.45 -3.77
N GLY A 48 -0.94 12.87 -3.80
CA GLY A 48 -0.06 12.82 -4.96
C GLY A 48 -0.48 11.81 -6.04
N ASN A 49 -1.65 11.17 -5.92
CA ASN A 49 -2.15 10.14 -6.83
C ASN A 49 -1.21 8.92 -6.97
N ILE A 50 -0.42 8.63 -5.93
CA ILE A 50 0.39 7.42 -5.80
C ILE A 50 -0.53 6.25 -5.44
N ASN A 51 -0.31 5.11 -6.11
CA ASN A 51 -0.99 3.85 -5.82
C ASN A 51 -0.03 2.76 -5.33
N MET A 52 1.29 2.99 -5.35
CA MET A 52 2.29 2.07 -4.81
C MET A 52 3.47 2.80 -4.16
N LEU A 53 3.94 2.31 -3.02
CA LEU A 53 5.20 2.71 -2.40
C LEU A 53 6.09 1.48 -2.22
N ARG A 54 7.22 1.42 -2.91
CA ARG A 54 8.17 0.33 -2.70
C ARG A 54 8.96 0.58 -1.41
N ILE A 55 8.83 -0.32 -0.43
CA ILE A 55 9.71 -0.30 0.75
C ILE A 55 11.13 -0.66 0.30
N TRP A 56 12.08 0.27 0.45
CA TRP A 56 13.45 0.07 -0.01
C TRP A 56 14.24 -0.86 0.92
N ASP A 57 15.01 -1.76 0.32
CA ASP A 57 15.70 -2.91 0.96
C ASP A 57 16.86 -2.54 1.93
N GLY A 58 17.18 -1.25 2.06
CA GLY A 58 18.08 -0.73 3.10
C GLY A 58 17.34 -0.10 4.29
N GLY A 59 16.04 -0.35 4.41
CA GLY A 59 15.16 0.20 5.43
C GLY A 59 14.83 -0.76 6.58
N ILE A 60 13.73 -0.46 7.26
CA ILE A 60 13.17 -1.23 8.37
C ILE A 60 11.80 -1.79 7.97
N TYR A 61 11.35 -2.85 8.64
CA TYR A 61 9.93 -3.16 8.67
C TYR A 61 9.22 -2.07 9.47
N GLU A 62 8.21 -1.46 8.87
CA GLU A 62 7.43 -0.41 9.52
C GLU A 62 6.52 -0.98 10.61
N ARG A 63 5.87 -0.10 11.36
CA ARG A 63 4.90 -0.51 12.41
C ARG A 63 3.57 -0.95 11.78
N ASP A 64 2.82 -1.82 12.44
CA ASP A 64 1.51 -2.33 11.97
C ASP A 64 0.57 -1.21 11.51
N LEU A 65 0.53 -0.09 12.25
CA LEU A 65 -0.26 1.10 11.89
C LEU A 65 0.03 1.63 10.49
N PHE A 66 1.28 1.55 10.02
CA PHE A 66 1.64 1.96 8.65
C PHE A 66 0.94 1.09 7.62
N TYR A 67 0.99 -0.23 7.79
CA TYR A 67 0.40 -1.21 6.87
C TYR A 67 -1.13 -1.11 6.88
N GLU A 68 -1.74 -1.06 8.06
CA GLU A 68 -3.18 -0.84 8.22
C GLU A 68 -3.63 0.44 7.51
N ARG A 69 -2.80 1.50 7.62
CA ARG A 69 -3.16 2.77 7.02
C ARG A 69 -2.99 2.78 5.50
N ALA A 70 -1.97 2.11 4.97
CA ALA A 70 -1.79 1.91 3.54
C ALA A 70 -2.99 1.15 2.94
N ASP A 71 -3.47 0.10 3.63
CA ASP A 71 -4.68 -0.65 3.26
C ASP A 71 -5.91 0.26 3.20
N HIS A 72 -6.15 1.04 4.25
CA HIS A 72 -7.28 1.98 4.30
C HIS A 72 -7.25 3.05 3.19
N LEU A 73 -6.05 3.44 2.74
CA LEU A 73 -5.87 4.45 1.69
C LEU A 73 -5.82 3.84 0.28
N GLY A 74 -5.72 2.51 0.17
CA GLY A 74 -5.55 1.79 -1.10
C GLY A 74 -4.20 2.06 -1.75
N ILE A 75 -3.12 2.02 -0.95
CA ILE A 75 -1.73 2.17 -1.41
C ILE A 75 -1.07 0.80 -1.29
N MET A 76 -0.58 0.26 -2.42
CA MET A 76 0.20 -0.98 -2.45
C MET A 76 1.60 -0.73 -1.89
N LEU A 77 2.19 -1.73 -1.24
CA LEU A 77 3.53 -1.67 -0.64
C LEU A 77 4.47 -2.70 -1.28
#